data_AF-A0A4V6JLY6-F1
#
_entry.id   AF-A0A4V6JLY6-F1
#
_cell.length_a   1.000
_cell.length_b   1.000
_cell.length_c   1.000
_cell.angle_alpha   90.00
_cell.angle_beta   90.00
_cell.angle_gamma   90.00
#
_symmetry.space_group_name_H-M   'P 1'
#
loop_
_entity.id
_entity.type
_entity.pdbx_description
1 polymer ?
#
loop_
_entity_poly.entity_id
_entity_poly.type
_entity_poly.pdbx_seq_one_letter_code
_entity_poly.pdbx_strand_id
1 'polypeptide(L)' 'MRITAAAVALYQRFGFEIEGTGRKFALRNGEYVDAYYMARMKVVNLPLTLTLSP' A
#
# COMPACT_ATOMS: atom_id res chain seq x y z
N MET A 1 1.36 -16.59 1.63
CA MET A 1 0.99 -15.35 2.33
C MET A 1 -0.37 -14.93 1.82
N ARG A 2 -1.43 -15.44 2.47
CA ARG A 2 -2.75 -14.79 2.41
C ARG A 2 -2.59 -13.51 3.21
N ILE A 3 -2.93 -12.36 2.67
CA ILE A 3 -2.95 -11.15 3.48
C ILE A 3 -4.13 -11.33 4.45
N THR A 4 -3.83 -11.51 5.73
CA THR A 4 -4.84 -11.71 6.76
C THR A 4 -5.38 -10.35 7.19
N ALA A 5 -6.63 -10.31 7.67
CA ALA A 5 -7.21 -9.08 8.24
C ALA A 5 -6.32 -8.49 9.36
N ALA A 6 -5.59 -9.34 10.09
CA ALA A 6 -4.62 -8.91 11.10
C ALA A 6 -3.44 -8.13 10.51
N ALA A 7 -2.88 -8.57 9.37
CA ALA A 7 -1.82 -7.83 8.70
C ALA A 7 -2.34 -6.47 8.19
N VAL A 8 -3.54 -6.44 7.60
CA VAL A 8 -4.17 -5.19 7.13
C VAL A 8 -4.35 -4.20 8.29
N ALA A 9 -4.91 -4.65 9.42
CA ALA A 9 -5.11 -3.80 10.59
C ALA A 9 -3.80 -3.26 11.15
N LEU A 10 -2.72 -4.05 11.13
CA LEU A 10 -1.39 -3.60 11.53
C LEU A 10 -0.88 -2.48 10.62
N TYR A 11 -0.94 -2.66 9.31
CA TYR A 11 -0.48 -1.65 8.35
C TYR A 11 -1.33 -0.36 8.42
N GLN A 12 -2.65 -0.50 8.56
CA GLN A 12 -3.55 0.64 8.77
C GLN A 12 -3.19 1.45 10.01
N ARG A 13 -2.84 0.78 11.13
CA ARG A 13 -2.37 1.47 12.35
C ARG A 13 -1.11 2.29 12.13
N PHE A 14 -0.27 1.93 11.15
CA PHE A 14 0.92 2.69 10.78
C PHE A 14 0.67 3.75 9.69
N GLY A 15 -0.59 4.02 9.34
CA GLY A 15 -1.00 5.04 8.38
C GLY A 15 -0.91 4.61 6.93
N PHE A 16 -0.95 3.30 6.66
CA PHE A 16 -1.11 2.79 5.30
C PHE A 16 -2.59 2.66 4.95
N GLU A 17 -2.92 2.97 3.70
CA GLU A 17 -4.26 2.83 3.14
C GLU A 17 -4.25 1.82 2.00
N ILE A 18 -5.38 1.17 1.75
CA ILE A 18 -5.53 0.24 0.61
C ILE A 18 -5.85 1.08 -0.63
N GLU A 19 -4.98 1.02 -1.62
CA GLU A 19 -5.17 1.72 -2.91
C GLU A 19 -5.81 0.81 -3.96
N GLY A 20 -5.75 -0.51 -3.76
CA GLY A 20 -6.32 -1.46 -4.69
C GLY A 20 -6.26 -2.90 -4.23
N THR A 21 -7.02 -3.75 -4.92
CA THR A 21 -7.02 -5.20 -4.69
C THR A 21 -6.76 -5.93 -6.00
N GLY A 22 -5.64 -6.63 -6.08
CA GLY A 22 -5.34 -7.57 -7.16
C GLY A 22 -6.06 -8.90 -6.90
N ARG A 23 -7.17 -9.13 -7.60
CA ARG A 23 -7.91 -10.40 -7.48
C ARG A 23 -7.16 -11.54 -8.15
N LYS A 24 -7.09 -12.71 -7.50
CA LYS A 24 -6.37 -13.91 -7.99
C LYS A 24 -4.93 -13.60 -8.42
N PHE A 25 -4.29 -12.66 -7.73
CA PHE A 25 -3.00 -12.11 -8.11
C PHE A 25 -1.87 -13.14 -8.09
N ALA A 26 -1.92 -14.13 -7.21
CA ALA A 26 -0.88 -15.16 -7.11
C ALA A 26 -1.47 -16.56 -6.92
N LEU A 27 -0.83 -17.57 -7.49
CA LEU A 27 -1.11 -18.98 -7.22
C LEU A 27 -0.25 -19.43 -6.03
N ARG A 28 -0.88 -19.93 -4.95
CA ARG A 28 -0.19 -20.47 -3.78
C ARG A 28 -0.90 -21.74 -3.32
N ASN A 29 -0.15 -22.82 -3.12
CA ASN A 29 -0.69 -24.12 -2.73
C ASN A 29 -1.84 -24.60 -3.64
N GLY A 30 -1.77 -24.29 -4.95
CA GLY A 30 -2.82 -24.64 -5.91
C GLY A 30 -4.05 -23.73 -5.90
N GLU A 31 -4.10 -22.72 -5.02
CA GLU A 31 -5.21 -21.77 -4.94
C GLU A 31 -4.77 -20.37 -5.40
N TYR A 32 -5.64 -19.71 -6.15
CA TYR A 32 -5.46 -18.29 -6.44
C TYR A 32 -5.81 -17.45 -5.21
N VAL A 33 -4.91 -16.56 -4.83
CA VAL A 33 -5.09 -15.66 -3.70
C VAL A 33 -5.07 -14.20 -4.14
N ASP A 34 -5.88 -13.39 -3.46
CA ASP A 34 -5.94 -11.95 -3.66
C ASP A 34 -4.75 -11.26 -2.96
N ALA A 35 -4.42 -10.06 -3.45
CA ALA A 35 -3.42 -9.19 -2.86
C ALA A 35 -3.98 -7.77 -2.68
N TYR A 36 -3.67 -7.14 -1.54
CA TYR A 36 -3.92 -5.72 -1.30
C TYR A 36 -2.68 -4.91 -1.63
N TYR A 37 -2.85 -3.88 -2.45
CA TYR A 37 -1.85 -2.85 -2.66
C TYR A 37 -2.09 -1.76 -1.61
N MET A 38 -1.09 -1.51 -0.77
CA MET A 38 -1.17 -0.55 0.32
C MET A 38 -0.03 0.46 0.25
N ALA A 39 -0.34 1.73 0.45
CA ALA A 39 0.65 2.79 0.47
C ALA A 39 0.42 3.74 1.65
N ARG A 40 1.47 4.47 2.01
CA ARG A 40 1.40 5.56 2.98
C ARG A 40 2.02 6.79 2.34
N MET A 41 1.23 7.85 2.23
CA MET A 41 1.72 9.14 1.77
C MET A 41 2.60 9.77 2.84
N LYS A 42 3.85 10.10 2.47
CA LYS A 42 4.66 11.04 3.24
C LYS A 42 4.34 12.43 2.72
N VAL A 43 3.91 13.32 3.60
CA VAL A 43 3.86 14.75 3.29
C VAL A 43 5.30 15.22 3.11
N VAL A 44 5.71 15.37 1.87
CA VAL A 44 6.97 16.05 1.55
C VAL A 44 6.65 17.53 1.59
N ASN A 45 7.03 18.18 2.69
CA ASN A 45 6.96 19.64 2.77
C ASN A 45 8.14 20.20 1.97
N LEU A 46 8.04 20.13 0.64
CA LEU A 46 9.01 20.77 -0.22
C LEU A 46 8.86 22.27 0.05
N PRO A 47 9.92 22.98 0.48
CA PRO A 47 9.84 24.43 0.56
C PRO A 47 9.51 24.93 -0.86
N LEU A 48 8.48 25.77 -0.96
CA LEU A 48 8.00 26.38 -2.22
C LEU A 48 9.10 27.14 -2.99
N THR A 49 10.27 27.31 -2.38
CA THR A 49 11.48 27.92 -2.96
C THR A 49 12.22 27.02 -3.96
N LEU A 50 11.96 25.70 -4.04
CA LEU A 50 12.70 24.79 -4.94
C LEU A 50 12.11 24.67 -6.36
N THR A 51 10.97 25.32 -6.66
CA THR A 51 10.31 25.23 -7.97
C THR A 51 10.60 26.40 -8.90
N LEU A 52 11.42 27.37 -8.46
CA LEU A 52 11.76 28.56 -9.24
C LEU A 52 13.28 28.80 -9.19
N SER A 53 14.02 27.89 -9.82
CA SER A 53 15.34 28.24 -10.37
C SER A 53 15.12 28.67 -11.83
N PRO A 54 15.68 29.80 -12.28
CA PRO A 54 15.48 30.34 -13.64
C PRO A 54 15.96 29.39 -14.75
#